data_AF-A0A378XUW2-F1
#
_entry.id   AF-A0A378XUW2-F1
#
_cell.length_a   1.000
_cell.length_b   1.000
_cell.length_c   1.000
_cell.angle_alpha   90.00
_cell.angle_beta   90.00
_cell.angle_gamma   90.00
#
_symmetry.space_group_name_H-M   'P 1'
#
loop_
_entity.id
_entity.type
_entity.pdbx_description
1 polymer ?
#
loop_
_entity_poly.entity_id
_entity_poly.type
_entity_poly.pdbx_seq_one_letter_code
_entity_poly.pdbx_strand_id
1 'polypeptide(L)'
;METRLIPVIDNSGLRSYLEVPGGTIFEGAYFINSLLSDAVRLDMSLLHLTGEEVAELDKQTECKQIRKRMRELNYKKLEAISLGINPIEYKKEWHVLSGKLFRLEREMKKGSAQL
;
A
#
# COMPACT_ATOMS: atom_id res chain seq x y z
N MET A 1 7.83 21.13 11.94
CA MET A 1 7.35 19.77 11.66
C MET A 1 8.44 18.83 12.09
N GLU A 2 8.15 17.88 12.97
CA GLU A 2 9.12 16.84 13.32
C GLU A 2 9.32 15.90 12.14
N THR A 3 10.58 15.53 11.89
CA THR A 3 10.96 14.56 10.87
C THR A 3 11.58 13.32 11.51
N ARG A 4 11.39 12.18 10.85
CA ARG A 4 11.92 10.87 11.25
C ARG A 4 12.69 10.26 10.11
N LEU A 5 13.79 9.61 10.45
CA LEU A 5 14.55 8.77 9.52
C LEU A 5 13.92 7.39 9.49
N ILE A 6 13.28 7.06 8.38
CA ILE A 6 12.60 5.78 8.19
C ILE A 6 13.50 4.88 7.33
N PRO A 7 13.96 3.74 7.88
CA PRO A 7 14.77 2.79 7.13
C PRO A 7 13.97 2.14 6.01
N VAL A 8 14.58 2.09 4.83
CA VAL A 8 14.07 1.43 3.64
C VAL A 8 15.13 0.51 3.05
N ILE A 9 14.68 -0.48 2.30
CA ILE A 9 15.54 -1.43 1.60
C ILE A 9 15.08 -1.53 0.15
N ASP A 10 16.02 -1.48 -0.77
CA ASP A 10 15.75 -1.66 -2.20
C ASP A 10 15.76 -3.14 -2.62
N ASN A 11 15.47 -3.40 -3.89
CA ASN A 11 15.49 -4.75 -4.46
C ASN A 11 16.87 -5.42 -4.49
N SER A 12 17.96 -4.64 -4.39
CA SER A 12 19.33 -5.18 -4.28
C SER A 12 19.71 -5.54 -2.85
N GLY A 13 18.84 -5.22 -1.88
CA GLY A 13 19.09 -5.38 -0.45
C GLY A 13 19.87 -4.22 0.16
N LEU A 14 20.13 -3.14 -0.59
CA LEU A 14 20.80 -1.96 -0.08
C LEU A 14 19.85 -1.21 0.84
N ARG A 15 20.33 -0.93 2.05
CA ARG A 15 19.60 -0.15 3.06
C ARG A 15 19.87 1.33 2.89
N SER A 16 18.82 2.12 3.07
CA SER A 16 18.89 3.57 3.12
C SER A 16 17.90 4.11 4.14
N TYR A 17 17.94 5.42 4.38
CA TYR A 17 17.01 6.11 5.28
C TYR A 17 16.35 7.25 4.52
N LEU A 18 15.04 7.40 4.70
CA LEU A 18 14.28 8.51 4.13
C LEU A 18 13.80 9.40 5.27
N GLU A 19 14.11 10.69 5.16
CA GLU A 19 13.60 11.70 6.08
C GLU A 19 12.17 12.06 5.71
N VAL A 20 11.24 11.83 6.64
CA VAL A 20 9.81 12.04 6.42
C VAL A 20 9.13 12.72 7.60
N PRO A 21 8.05 13.46 7.36
CA PRO A 21 7.27 14.05 8.44
C PRO A 21 6.63 12.96 9.32
N GLY A 22 6.66 13.15 10.63
CA GLY A 22 6.00 12.27 11.60
C GLY A 22 6.50 12.50 13.01
N GLY A 23 5.61 12.46 14.00
CA GLY A 23 5.95 12.48 15.41
C GLY A 23 6.54 11.14 15.88
N THR A 24 6.15 10.02 15.26
CA THR A 24 6.65 8.67 15.59
C THR A 24 7.25 7.93 14.38
N ILE A 25 8.01 6.86 14.64
CA ILE A 25 8.53 5.97 13.58
C ILE A 25 7.37 5.37 12.78
N PHE A 26 6.31 4.95 13.46
CA PHE A 26 5.11 4.43 12.80
C PHE A 26 4.46 5.46 11.88
N GLU A 27 4.25 6.70 12.34
CA GLU A 27 3.66 7.76 11.51
C GLU A 27 4.48 8.03 10.25
N GLY A 28 5.80 8.11 10.39
CA GLY A 28 6.70 8.29 9.24
C GLY A 28 6.65 7.09 8.28
N ALA A 29 6.68 5.87 8.81
CA ALA A 29 6.58 4.65 8.03
C ALA A 29 5.23 4.56 7.28
N TYR A 30 4.13 4.85 7.98
CA TYR A 30 2.79 4.86 7.44
C TYR A 30 2.64 5.91 6.33
N PHE A 31 3.19 7.12 6.53
CA PHE A 31 3.19 8.16 5.52
C PHE A 31 3.86 7.70 4.22
N ILE A 32 5.07 7.15 4.33
CA ILE A 32 5.89 6.86 3.15
C ILE A 32 5.54 5.54 2.47
N ASN A 33 5.01 4.54 3.17
CA ASN A 33 4.75 3.21 2.63
C ASN A 33 3.90 3.23 1.33
N SER A 34 2.90 4.12 1.28
CA SER A 34 2.05 4.32 0.11
C SER A 34 2.76 5.01 -1.08
N LEU A 35 3.83 5.75 -0.81
CA LEU A 35 4.61 6.54 -1.77
C LEU A 35 5.80 5.79 -2.36
N LEU A 36 6.31 4.78 -1.64
CA LEU A 36 7.44 3.99 -2.10
C LEU A 36 7.14 3.32 -3.46
N SER A 37 8.14 3.26 -4.33
CA SER A 37 8.05 2.45 -5.55
C SER A 37 8.01 0.95 -5.21
N ASP A 38 7.62 0.09 -6.16
CA ASP A 38 7.66 -1.36 -5.92
C ASP A 38 9.09 -1.90 -5.72
N ALA A 39 10.11 -1.12 -6.09
CA ALA A 39 11.52 -1.49 -5.93
C ALA A 39 12.10 -1.12 -4.56
N VAL A 40 11.33 -0.44 -3.71
CA VAL A 40 11.76 0.03 -2.40
C VAL A 40 10.67 -0.29 -1.39
N ARG A 41 11.06 -0.85 -0.25
CA ARG A 41 10.13 -1.19 0.84
C ARG A 41 10.68 -0.73 2.17
N LEU A 42 9.80 -0.63 3.16
CA LEU A 42 10.19 -0.39 4.55
C LEU A 42 11.08 -1.53 5.04
N ASP A 43 12.17 -1.20 5.75
CA ASP A 43 12.94 -2.21 6.48
C ASP A 43 12.30 -2.46 7.84
N MET A 44 11.29 -3.35 7.85
CA MET A 44 10.52 -3.69 9.04
C MET A 44 11.39 -4.23 10.20
N SER A 45 12.57 -4.76 9.92
CA SER A 45 13.48 -5.27 10.95
C SER A 45 14.09 -4.17 11.82
N LEU A 46 14.10 -2.92 11.32
CA LEU A 46 14.70 -1.76 11.98
C LEU A 46 13.66 -0.77 12.52
N LEU A 47 12.37 -0.97 12.20
CA LEU A 47 11.32 -0.02 12.60
C LEU A 47 10.82 -0.21 14.04
N HIS A 48 11.23 -1.27 14.75
CA HIS A 48 10.88 -1.55 16.16
C HIS A 48 9.39 -1.30 16.49
N LEU A 49 8.51 -1.67 15.56
CA LEU A 49 7.08 -1.45 15.67
C LEU A 49 6.40 -2.49 16.55
N THR A 50 5.30 -2.10 17.17
CA THR A 50 4.38 -3.01 17.84
C THR A 50 3.69 -3.92 16.82
N GLY A 51 3.15 -5.05 17.28
CA GLY A 51 2.40 -5.96 16.40
C GLY A 51 1.19 -5.30 15.74
N GLU A 52 0.55 -4.35 16.41
CA GLU A 52 -0.60 -3.62 15.89
C GLU A 52 -0.20 -2.65 14.77
N GLU A 53 0.90 -1.92 14.97
CA GLU A 53 1.47 -1.02 13.95
C GLU A 53 1.94 -1.79 12.70
N VAL A 54 2.56 -2.96 12.88
CA VAL A 54 2.93 -3.86 11.77
C VAL A 54 1.67 -4.30 11.01
N ALA A 55 0.64 -4.77 11.71
CA ALA A 55 -0.60 -5.21 11.09
C ALA A 55 -1.28 -4.07 10.29
N GLU A 56 -1.19 -2.84 10.78
CA GLU A 56 -1.73 -1.67 10.10
C GLU A 56 -0.95 -1.31 8.82
N LEU A 57 0.39 -1.40 8.85
CA LEU A 57 1.23 -1.24 7.66
C LEU A 57 1.00 -2.36 6.63
N ASP A 58 0.75 -3.59 7.07
CA ASP A 58 0.44 -4.71 6.19
C ASP A 58 -0.88 -4.48 5.46
N LYS A 59 -1.94 -4.05 6.16
CA LYS A 59 -3.22 -3.66 5.53
C LYS A 59 -3.04 -2.52 4.52
N GLN A 60 -2.22 -1.52 4.87
CA GLN A 60 -1.94 -0.41 3.98
C GLN A 60 -1.21 -0.87 2.71
N THR A 61 -0.26 -1.81 2.86
CA THR A 61 0.45 -2.45 1.76
C THR A 61 -0.50 -3.25 0.87
N GLU A 62 -1.42 -4.00 1.48
CA GLU A 62 -2.46 -4.73 0.75
C GLU A 62 -3.37 -3.78 -0.05
N CYS A 63 -3.80 -2.66 0.56
CA CYS A 63 -4.57 -1.64 -0.14
C CYS A 63 -3.82 -1.08 -1.36
N LYS A 64 -2.52 -0.82 -1.22
CA LYS A 64 -1.65 -0.36 -2.32
C LYS A 64 -1.61 -1.38 -3.46
N GLN A 65 -1.43 -2.67 -3.13
CA GLN A 65 -1.43 -3.76 -4.12
C GLN A 65 -2.78 -3.89 -4.84
N ILE A 66 -3.89 -3.82 -4.11
CA ILE A 66 -5.23 -3.84 -4.70
C ILE A 66 -5.42 -2.67 -5.67
N ARG A 67 -5.06 -1.44 -5.27
CA ARG A 67 -5.14 -0.27 -6.16
C ARG A 67 -4.28 -0.43 -7.41
N LYS A 68 -3.07 -1.00 -7.28
CA LYS A 68 -2.22 -1.31 -8.43
C LYS A 68 -2.90 -2.29 -9.37
N ARG A 69 -3.42 -3.40 -8.85
CA ARG A 69 -4.14 -4.41 -9.65
C ARG A 69 -5.38 -3.83 -10.34
N MET A 70 -6.13 -2.97 -9.66
CA MET A 70 -7.28 -2.28 -10.26
C MET A 70 -6.87 -1.38 -11.44
N ARG A 71 -5.70 -0.71 -11.36
CA ARG A 71 -5.16 0.05 -12.50
C ARG A 71 -4.81 -0.87 -13.68
N GLU A 72 -4.12 -1.98 -13.42
CA GLU A 72 -3.77 -2.98 -14.45
C GLU A 72 -5.02 -3.54 -15.13
N LEU A 73 -6.06 -3.86 -14.36
CA LEU A 73 -7.35 -4.33 -14.89
C LEU A 73 -8.04 -3.28 -15.74
N ASN A 74 -7.92 -2.00 -15.38
CA ASN A 74 -8.47 -0.93 -16.21
C ASN A 74 -7.79 -0.88 -17.57
N TYR A 75 -6.46 -1.04 -17.64
CA TYR A 75 -5.75 -1.13 -18.92
C TYR A 75 -6.19 -2.34 -19.75
N LYS A 76 -6.23 -3.54 -19.14
CA LYS A 76 -6.69 -4.76 -19.82
C LYS A 76 -8.13 -4.66 -20.33
N LYS A 77 -9.00 -3.98 -19.56
CA LYS A 77 -10.38 -3.71 -19.96
C LYS A 77 -10.43 -2.82 -21.20
N LEU A 78 -9.62 -1.76 -21.25
CA LEU A 78 -9.56 -0.85 -22.41
C LEU A 78 -9.01 -1.57 -23.65
N GLU A 79 -8.00 -2.42 -23.47
CA GLU A 79 -7.44 -3.27 -24.54
C GLU A 79 -8.47 -4.28 -25.07
N ALA A 80 -9.23 -4.94 -24.18
CA ALA A 80 -10.30 -5.84 -24.62
C ALA A 80 -11.37 -5.11 -25.45
N ILE A 81 -11.74 -3.89 -25.04
CA ILE A 81 -12.68 -3.05 -25.78
C ILE A 81 -12.12 -2.69 -27.17
N SER A 82 -10.85 -2.29 -27.27
CA SER A 82 -10.24 -1.96 -28.56
C SER A 82 -10.12 -3.16 -29.50
N LEU A 83 -10.00 -4.37 -28.95
CA LEU A 83 -9.98 -5.63 -29.69
C LEU A 83 -11.38 -6.21 -29.99
N GLY A 84 -12.47 -5.54 -29.58
CA GLY A 84 -13.83 -6.04 -29.75
C GLY A 84 -14.18 -7.25 -28.87
N ILE A 85 -13.37 -7.53 -27.85
CA ILE A 85 -13.57 -8.62 -26.89
C ILE A 85 -14.49 -8.12 -25.76
N ASN A 86 -15.43 -8.97 -25.32
CA ASN A 86 -16.33 -8.62 -24.21
C ASN A 86 -15.55 -8.43 -22.89
N PRO A 87 -15.58 -7.23 -22.26
CA PRO A 87 -14.77 -6.93 -21.08
C PRO A 87 -15.42 -7.35 -19.74
N ILE A 88 -16.46 -8.19 -19.75
CA ILE A 88 -17.26 -8.50 -18.56
C ILE A 88 -16.46 -9.10 -17.40
N GLU A 89 -15.48 -9.96 -17.68
CA GLU A 89 -14.64 -10.58 -16.66
C GLU A 89 -13.76 -9.54 -15.93
N TYR A 90 -13.22 -8.56 -16.65
CA TYR A 90 -12.47 -7.46 -16.03
C TYR A 90 -13.34 -6.59 -15.14
N LYS A 91 -14.62 -6.37 -15.50
CA LYS A 91 -15.57 -5.65 -14.65
C LYS A 91 -15.86 -6.41 -13.36
N LYS A 92 -16.09 -7.73 -13.45
CA LYS A 92 -16.32 -8.59 -12.26
C LYS A 92 -15.11 -8.57 -11.32
N GLU A 93 -13.90 -8.78 -11.85
CA GLU A 93 -12.67 -8.75 -11.04
C GLU A 93 -12.48 -7.38 -10.38
N TRP A 94 -12.74 -6.29 -11.11
CA TRP A 94 -12.67 -4.94 -10.56
C TRP A 94 -13.63 -4.72 -9.38
N HIS A 95 -14.89 -5.20 -9.49
CA HIS A 95 -15.86 -5.08 -8.40
C HIS A 95 -15.45 -5.88 -7.15
N VAL A 96 -14.91 -7.08 -7.32
CA VAL A 96 -14.39 -7.89 -6.20
C VAL A 96 -13.26 -7.14 -5.48
N LEU A 97 -12.30 -6.61 -6.24
CA LEU A 97 -11.18 -5.84 -5.67
C LEU A 97 -11.64 -4.54 -5.00
N SER A 98 -12.58 -3.83 -5.61
CA SER A 98 -13.16 -2.62 -5.01
C SER A 98 -13.85 -2.92 -3.68
N GLY A 99 -14.59 -4.02 -3.58
CA GLY A 99 -15.22 -4.44 -2.34
C GLY A 99 -14.21 -4.82 -1.26
N LYS A 100 -13.12 -5.49 -1.64
CA LYS A 100 -12.01 -5.83 -0.73
C LYS A 100 -11.29 -4.57 -0.22
N LEU A 101 -10.96 -3.65 -1.11
CA LEU A 101 -10.31 -2.38 -0.77
C LEU A 101 -11.15 -1.59 0.25
N PHE A 102 -12.46 -1.47 0.00
CA PHE A 102 -13.36 -0.74 0.88
C PHE A 102 -13.42 -1.35 2.30
N ARG A 103 -13.40 -2.68 2.43
CA ARG A 103 -13.38 -3.35 3.72
C ARG A 103 -12.09 -3.05 4.49
N LEU A 104 -10.94 -3.19 3.84
CA LEU A 104 -9.63 -2.92 4.44
C LEU A 104 -9.50 -1.46 4.88
N GLU A 105 -9.88 -0.51 4.02
CA GLU A 105 -9.83 0.93 4.37
C GLU A 105 -10.72 1.26 5.58
N ARG A 106 -11.87 0.58 5.71
CA ARG A 106 -12.76 0.74 6.86
C ARG A 106 -12.18 0.13 8.13
N GLU A 107 -11.52 -1.01 8.04
CA GLU A 107 -10.83 -1.65 9.16
C GLU A 107 -9.68 -0.79 9.66
N MET A 108 -8.87 -0.24 8.74
CA MET A 108 -7.78 0.68 9.06
C MET A 108 -8.29 1.93 9.78
N LYS A 109 -9.35 2.57 9.25
CA LYS A 109 -9.96 3.75 9.88
C LYS A 109 -10.47 3.50 11.31
N LYS A 110 -10.87 2.26 11.62
CA LYS A 110 -11.30 1.87 12.97
C LYS A 110 -10.10 1.59 13.87
N GLY A 111 -9.09 0.89 13.37
CA GLY A 111 -7.87 0.56 14.13
C GLY A 111 -7.06 1.81 14.46
N SER A 112 -6.92 2.74 13.53
CA SER A 112 -6.22 4.01 13.72
C SER A 112 -6.87 4.95 14.74
N ALA A 113 -8.12 4.70 15.16
CA ALA A 113 -8.78 5.46 16.22
C ALA A 113 -8.49 4.89 17.62
N GLN A 114 -7.86 3.72 17.69
CA GLN A 114 -7.56 2.98 18.91
C GLN A 114 -6.05 2.96 19.23
N LEU A 115 -5.21 3.24 18.23
CA LEU A 115 -3.76 3.45 18.30
C LEU A 115 -3.44 4.91 18.63
#